data_AF-A0A2K3IWI8-F1
#
_entry.id   AF-A0A2K3IWI8-F1
#
_cell.length_a   1.000
_cell.length_b   1.000
_cell.length_c   1.000
_cell.angle_alpha   90.00
_cell.angle_beta   90.00
_cell.angle_gamma   90.00
#
_symmetry.space_group_name_H-M   'P 1'
#
loop_
_entity.id
_entity.type
_entity.pdbx_description
1 polymer ?
#
loop_
_entity_poly.entity_id
_entity_poly.type
_entity_poly.pdbx_seq_one_letter_code
_entity_poly.pdbx_strand_id
1 'polypeptide(L)'
;ATKTLTGRKADDNVTVFEEYKYGALKKGVFNVLIEIKKIQRLPVVNFAAGGIATPADAAIMMQLGSDGVFVGSGIFKSDNPKKRAKAIVEAVANYDKPEIIVEVSKNLGEAMPGLEIGSIPKEQLLQERGW
;
A
#
# COMPACT_ATOMS: atom_id res chain seq x y z
N ALA A 1 -11.66 -4.33 -27.09
CA ALA A 1 -11.84 -5.73 -27.49
C ALA A 1 -10.72 -6.56 -26.87
N THR A 2 -11.04 -7.65 -26.17
CA THR A 2 -10.04 -8.52 -25.54
C THR A 2 -9.20 -9.19 -26.61
N LYS A 3 -7.92 -8.86 -26.70
CA LYS A 3 -6.96 -9.56 -27.59
C LYS A 3 -6.55 -10.86 -26.91
N THR A 4 -6.89 -12.00 -27.49
CA THR A 4 -6.34 -13.29 -27.06
C THR A 4 -5.09 -13.62 -27.86
N LEU A 5 -3.98 -13.89 -27.16
CA LEU A 5 -2.68 -14.24 -27.75
C LEU A 5 -2.75 -15.52 -28.61
N THR A 6 -3.75 -16.37 -28.37
CA THR A 6 -3.94 -17.67 -29.05
C THR A 6 -5.02 -17.66 -30.12
N GLY A 7 -5.74 -16.55 -30.32
CA GLY A 7 -6.90 -16.48 -31.22
C GLY A 7 -8.12 -17.33 -30.80
N ARG A 8 -8.06 -18.01 -29.64
CA ARG A 8 -9.17 -18.78 -29.07
C ARG A 8 -9.91 -17.94 -28.03
N LYS A 9 -11.22 -18.16 -27.86
CA LYS A 9 -11.93 -17.65 -26.68
C LYS A 9 -11.46 -18.46 -25.47
N ALA A 10 -11.13 -17.78 -24.37
CA ALA A 10 -10.88 -18.46 -23.10
C ALA A 10 -12.19 -19.09 -22.61
N ASP A 11 -12.20 -20.40 -22.41
CA ASP A 11 -13.28 -21.13 -21.77
C ASP A 11 -12.88 -21.53 -20.34
N ASP A 12 -13.85 -21.99 -19.55
CA ASP A 12 -13.65 -22.29 -18.12
C ASP A 12 -12.66 -23.45 -17.86
N ASN A 13 -12.33 -24.25 -18.88
CA ASN A 13 -11.40 -25.37 -18.77
C ASN A 13 -9.94 -25.00 -19.10
N VAL A 14 -9.69 -23.79 -19.60
CA VAL A 14 -8.34 -23.31 -19.92
C VAL A 14 -7.51 -23.22 -18.64
N THR A 15 -6.37 -23.90 -18.60
CA THR A 15 -5.37 -23.75 -17.54
C THR A 15 -4.72 -22.38 -17.61
N VAL A 16 -4.65 -21.69 -16.47
CA VAL A 16 -4.10 -20.33 -16.35
C VAL A 16 -2.75 -20.35 -15.64
N PHE A 17 -2.66 -21.03 -14.49
CA PHE A 17 -1.45 -21.11 -13.68
C PHE A 17 -1.43 -22.48 -13.00
N GLU A 18 -0.34 -23.24 -13.18
CA GLU A 18 -0.21 -24.62 -12.64
C GLU A 18 -1.46 -25.47 -12.91
N GLU A 19 -2.13 -26.01 -11.88
CA GLU A 19 -3.37 -26.76 -11.98
C GLU A 19 -4.65 -25.90 -12.04
N TYR A 20 -4.54 -24.57 -11.88
CA TYR A 20 -5.69 -23.68 -11.78
C TYR A 20 -6.29 -23.36 -13.15
N LYS A 21 -7.54 -23.81 -13.33
CA LYS A 21 -8.36 -23.50 -14.49
C LYS A 21 -9.04 -22.13 -14.39
N TYR A 22 -9.31 -21.52 -15.53
CA TYR A 22 -9.93 -20.21 -15.63
C TYR A 22 -11.29 -20.13 -14.91
N GLY A 23 -12.16 -21.14 -15.06
CA GLY A 23 -13.45 -21.18 -14.39
C GLY A 23 -13.34 -21.23 -12.87
N ALA A 24 -12.33 -21.95 -12.35
CA ALA A 24 -12.07 -22.02 -10.91
C ALA A 24 -11.59 -20.67 -10.36
N LEU A 25 -10.63 -20.02 -11.03
CA LEU A 25 -10.13 -18.69 -10.65
C LEU A 25 -11.24 -17.64 -10.72
N LYS A 26 -12.03 -17.64 -11.80
CA LYS A 26 -13.18 -16.74 -11.97
C LYS A 26 -14.18 -16.88 -10.84
N LYS A 27 -14.53 -18.11 -10.43
CA LYS A 27 -15.42 -18.37 -9.30
C LYS A 27 -14.81 -17.91 -7.97
N GLY A 28 -13.51 -18.17 -7.77
CA GLY A 28 -12.78 -17.73 -6.58
C GLY A 28 -12.78 -16.20 -6.43
N VAL A 29 -12.37 -15.48 -7.47
CA VAL A 29 -12.38 -14.00 -7.49
C VAL A 29 -13.80 -13.47 -7.30
N PHE A 30 -14.80 -14.05 -7.96
CA PHE A 30 -16.19 -13.64 -7.77
C PHE A 30 -16.65 -13.76 -6.32
N ASN A 31 -16.32 -14.85 -5.64
CA ASN A 31 -16.65 -15.04 -4.23
C ASN A 31 -15.98 -13.98 -3.33
N VAL A 32 -14.71 -13.68 -3.57
CA VAL A 32 -13.99 -12.61 -2.86
C VAL A 32 -14.66 -11.25 -3.08
N LEU A 33 -15.10 -10.94 -4.30
CA LEU A 33 -15.82 -9.70 -4.60
C LEU A 33 -17.18 -9.63 -3.88
N ILE A 34 -17.91 -10.74 -3.78
CA ILE A 34 -19.15 -10.82 -3.00
C ILE A 34 -18.87 -10.57 -1.52
N GLU A 35 -17.79 -11.14 -0.98
CA GLU A 35 -17.37 -10.91 0.40
C GLU A 35 -16.98 -9.44 0.64
N ILE A 36 -16.15 -8.84 -0.22
CA ILE A 36 -15.78 -7.42 -0.17
C ILE A 36 -17.03 -6.54 -0.19
N LYS A 37 -18.00 -6.83 -1.07
CA LYS A 37 -19.27 -6.11 -1.12
C LYS A 37 -20.07 -6.28 0.19
N LYS A 38 -20.00 -7.44 0.84
CA LYS A 38 -20.71 -7.70 2.10
C LYS A 38 -20.06 -6.95 3.28
N ILE A 39 -18.73 -7.00 3.39
CA ILE A 39 -17.99 -6.45 4.54
C ILE A 39 -17.51 -5.01 4.34
N GLN A 40 -17.64 -4.45 3.13
CA GLN A 40 -17.24 -3.09 2.74
C GLN A 40 -15.75 -2.78 2.97
N ARG A 41 -14.89 -3.81 2.90
CA ARG A 41 -13.43 -3.73 3.01
C ARG A 41 -12.78 -4.97 2.40
N LEU A 42 -11.45 -5.02 2.32
CA LEU A 42 -10.73 -6.25 1.97
C LEU A 42 -10.88 -7.29 3.10
N PRO A 43 -11.00 -8.60 2.78
CA PRO A 43 -11.12 -9.67 3.77
C PRO A 43 -9.77 -10.02 4.43
N VAL A 44 -8.84 -9.06 4.44
CA VAL A 44 -7.49 -9.15 4.99
C VAL A 44 -7.10 -7.79 5.57
N VAL A 45 -6.03 -7.79 6.35
CA VAL A 45 -5.39 -6.56 6.85
C VAL A 45 -4.75 -5.81 5.67
N ASN A 46 -5.00 -4.50 5.58
CA ASN A 46 -4.53 -3.62 4.52
C ASN A 46 -3.68 -2.47 5.07
N PHE A 47 -2.36 -2.61 4.95
CA PHE A 47 -1.41 -1.59 5.42
C PHE A 47 -1.03 -0.63 4.30
N ALA A 48 -0.85 0.64 4.63
CA ALA A 48 -0.22 1.61 3.74
C ALA A 48 1.30 1.42 3.73
N ALA A 49 1.93 1.58 2.56
CA ALA A 49 3.37 1.44 2.42
C ALA A 49 3.91 2.37 1.32
N GLY A 50 5.15 2.84 1.51
CA GLY A 50 5.85 3.70 0.56
C GLY A 50 5.61 5.19 0.81
N GLY A 51 6.70 5.98 0.78
CA GLY A 51 6.62 7.45 0.89
C GLY A 51 6.33 8.02 2.28
N ILE A 52 6.02 7.20 3.28
CA ILE A 52 5.76 7.67 4.66
C ILE A 52 7.08 8.14 5.29
N ALA A 53 7.23 9.45 5.48
CA ALA A 53 8.46 10.07 6.00
C ALA A 53 8.23 10.82 7.32
N THR A 54 6.99 11.21 7.61
CA THR A 54 6.63 12.03 8.78
C THR A 54 5.50 11.39 9.60
N PRO A 55 5.33 11.81 10.88
CA PRO A 55 4.18 11.40 11.68
C PRO A 55 2.83 11.79 11.05
N ALA A 56 2.77 12.93 10.35
CA ALA A 56 1.57 13.38 9.65
C ALA A 56 1.20 12.44 8.49
N ASP A 57 2.19 11.98 7.71
CA ASP A 57 1.97 10.99 6.65
C ASP A 57 1.40 9.68 7.22
N ALA A 58 1.94 9.23 8.36
CA ALA A 58 1.44 8.02 9.01
C ALA A 58 0.00 8.20 9.50
N ALA A 59 -0.30 9.34 10.13
CA ALA A 59 -1.63 9.63 10.65
C ALA A 59 -2.69 9.73 9.55
N ILE A 60 -2.39 10.42 8.43
CA ILE A 60 -3.35 10.53 7.32
C ILE A 60 -3.66 9.16 6.70
N MET A 61 -2.69 8.25 6.61
CA MET A 61 -2.96 6.88 6.11
C MET A 61 -3.90 6.10 7.01
N MET A 62 -3.82 6.30 8.33
CA MET A 62 -4.77 5.72 9.28
C MET A 62 -6.16 6.36 9.14
N GLN A 63 -6.24 7.69 8.97
CA GLN A 63 -7.52 8.39 8.74
C GLN A 63 -8.20 7.97 7.42
N LEU A 64 -7.42 7.59 6.41
CA LEU A 64 -7.93 7.03 5.15
C LEU A 64 -8.39 5.56 5.26
N GLY A 65 -8.31 4.96 6.45
CA GLY A 65 -8.83 3.61 6.72
C GLY A 65 -7.81 2.48 6.57
N SER A 66 -6.52 2.78 6.58
CA SER A 66 -5.48 1.74 6.65
C SER A 66 -5.48 1.06 8.01
N ASP A 67 -5.18 -0.23 8.06
CA ASP A 67 -5.06 -0.98 9.31
C ASP A 67 -3.70 -0.79 9.99
N GLY A 68 -2.77 -0.12 9.32
CA GLY A 68 -1.40 0.13 9.77
C GLY A 68 -0.55 0.74 8.67
N VAL A 69 0.72 1.01 8.99
CA VAL A 69 1.70 1.59 8.07
C VAL A 69 3.00 0.79 8.08
N PHE A 70 3.63 0.64 6.92
CA PHE A 70 5.00 0.16 6.77
C PHE A 70 5.94 1.32 6.48
N VAL A 71 6.97 1.47 7.32
CA VAL A 71 7.96 2.55 7.19
C VAL A 71 9.37 1.97 7.20
N GLY A 72 10.07 2.11 6.09
CA GLY A 72 11.48 1.74 5.96
C GLY A 72 12.36 2.98 5.90
N SER A 73 12.59 3.48 4.67
CA SER A 73 13.50 4.59 4.41
C SER A 73 13.11 5.89 5.13
N GLY A 74 11.81 6.13 5.36
CA GLY A 74 11.35 7.29 6.12
C GLY A 74 11.92 7.38 7.53
N ILE A 75 12.23 6.24 8.17
CA ILE A 75 12.90 6.18 9.47
C ILE A 75 14.42 6.19 9.29
N PHE A 76 14.96 5.22 8.53
CA PHE A 76 16.40 4.95 8.50
C PHE A 76 17.22 5.93 7.67
N LYS A 77 16.61 6.70 6.77
CA LYS A 77 17.26 7.78 6.01
C LYS A 77 16.94 9.18 6.56
N SER A 78 16.47 9.26 7.80
CA SER A 78 16.25 10.53 8.49
C SER A 78 17.41 10.88 9.42
N ASP A 79 17.47 12.14 9.85
CA ASP A 79 18.52 12.62 10.76
C ASP A 79 18.51 11.92 12.13
N ASN A 80 17.33 11.57 12.65
CA ASN A 80 17.19 10.91 13.95
C ASN A 80 16.23 9.71 13.87
N PRO A 81 16.72 8.53 13.40
CA PRO A 81 15.89 7.36 13.18
C PRO A 81 15.16 6.89 14.44
N LYS A 82 15.83 6.90 15.61
CA LYS A 82 15.23 6.45 16.88
C LYS A 82 14.05 7.34 17.29
N LYS A 83 14.23 8.66 17.23
CA LYS A 83 13.18 9.61 17.60
C LYS A 83 12.03 9.59 16.60
N ARG A 84 12.34 9.50 15.30
CA ARG A 84 11.32 9.41 14.24
C ARG A 84 10.51 8.12 14.31
N ALA A 85 11.16 6.98 14.55
CA ALA A 85 10.45 5.71 14.74
C ALA A 85 9.44 5.80 15.88
N LYS A 86 9.85 6.35 17.04
CA LYS A 86 8.93 6.56 18.17
C LYS A 86 7.79 7.50 17.77
N ALA A 87 8.08 8.63 17.13
CA ALA A 87 7.06 9.60 16.71
C ALA A 87 6.03 9.00 15.73
N ILE A 88 6.48 8.17 14.78
CA ILE A 88 5.59 7.49 13.84
C ILE A 88 4.68 6.48 14.57
N VAL A 89 5.23 5.69 15.50
CA VAL A 89 4.43 4.75 16.30
C VAL A 89 3.37 5.48 17.12
N GLU A 90 3.74 6.58 17.80
CA GLU A 90 2.81 7.39 18.57
C GLU A 90 1.72 8.04 17.69
N ALA A 91 2.10 8.48 16.48
CA ALA A 91 1.15 9.05 15.53
C ALA A 91 0.17 8.02 14.99
N VAL A 92 0.61 6.79 14.70
CA VAL A 92 -0.30 5.71 14.28
C VAL A 92 -1.25 5.33 15.41
N ALA A 93 -0.80 5.31 16.66
CA ALA A 93 -1.64 4.99 17.80
C ALA A 93 -2.65 6.10 18.16
N ASN A 94 -2.40 7.33 17.73
CA ASN A 94 -3.18 8.52 18.08
C ASN A 94 -3.54 9.37 16.84
N TYR A 95 -3.78 8.72 15.70
CA TYR A 95 -3.92 9.39 14.40
C TYR A 95 -5.08 10.38 14.32
N ASP A 96 -6.04 10.25 15.23
CA ASP A 96 -7.27 11.04 15.37
C ASP A 96 -7.15 12.19 16.39
N LYS A 97 -5.96 12.38 17.00
CA LYS A 97 -5.70 13.43 18.01
C LYS A 97 -4.69 14.44 17.47
N PRO A 98 -5.14 15.54 16.83
CA PRO A 98 -4.27 16.52 16.19
C PRO A 98 -3.20 17.08 17.13
N GLU A 99 -3.51 17.27 18.41
CA GLU A 99 -2.59 17.80 19.42
C GLU A 99 -1.40 16.86 19.65
N ILE A 100 -1.63 15.54 19.64
CA ILE A 100 -0.57 14.54 19.76
C ILE A 100 0.28 14.53 18.49
N ILE A 101 -0.35 14.60 17.31
CA ILE A 101 0.38 14.63 16.03
C ILE A 101 1.31 15.85 15.97
N VAL A 102 0.83 17.02 16.40
CA VAL A 102 1.64 18.24 16.52
C VAL A 102 2.81 18.02 17.48
N GLU A 103 2.55 17.45 18.66
CA GLU A 103 3.60 17.25 19.68
C GLU A 103 4.70 16.29 19.21
N VAL A 104 4.32 15.12 18.68
CA VAL A 104 5.30 14.10 18.25
C VAL A 104 6.08 14.51 16.99
N SER A 105 5.57 15.48 16.24
CA SER A 105 6.25 16.04 15.05
C SER A 105 7.36 17.03 15.38
N LYS A 106 7.50 17.47 16.65
CA LYS A 106 8.50 18.46 17.05
C LYS A 106 9.92 17.90 17.12
N ASN A 107 10.88 18.71 16.70
CA ASN A 107 12.32 18.47 16.90
C ASN A 107 12.79 17.10 16.35
N LEU A 108 12.27 16.65 15.20
CA LEU A 108 12.60 15.36 14.57
C LEU A 108 13.82 15.40 13.63
N GLY A 109 14.34 16.60 13.34
CA GLY A 109 15.34 16.81 12.29
C GLY A 109 14.76 16.62 10.89
N GLU A 110 15.63 16.59 9.89
CA GLU A 110 15.22 16.44 8.49
C GLU A 110 14.63 15.05 8.24
N ALA A 111 13.56 15.05 7.43
CA ALA A 111 12.95 13.84 6.94
C ALA A 111 13.78 13.22 5.82
N MET A 112 13.42 11.99 5.43
CA MET A 112 13.96 11.42 4.21
C MET A 112 13.66 12.35 3.02
N PRO A 113 14.64 12.73 2.19
CA PRO A 113 14.40 13.51 0.99
C PRO A 113 13.58 12.71 -0.01
N GLY A 114 12.56 13.35 -0.59
CA GLY A 114 11.78 12.79 -1.69
C GLY A 114 12.52 12.84 -3.02
N LEU A 115 12.13 11.97 -3.95
CA LEU A 115 12.51 12.07 -5.36
C LEU A 115 11.30 12.59 -6.14
N GLU A 116 11.54 13.53 -7.05
CA GLU A 116 10.50 14.07 -7.93
C GLU A 116 10.16 13.03 -9.01
N ILE A 117 8.88 12.89 -9.38
CA ILE A 117 8.42 11.79 -10.24
C ILE A 117 9.07 11.79 -11.63
N GLY A 118 9.26 12.96 -12.25
CA GLY A 118 9.95 13.12 -13.53
C GLY A 118 11.45 12.79 -13.48
N SER A 119 12.05 12.80 -12.29
CA SER A 119 13.44 12.37 -12.08
C SER A 119 13.59 10.84 -11.93
N ILE A 120 12.49 10.09 -11.75
CA ILE A 120 12.53 8.64 -11.56
C ILE A 120 12.73 7.94 -12.92
N PRO A 121 13.77 7.09 -13.08
CA PRO A 121 13.96 6.30 -14.30
C PRO A 121 12.73 5.45 -14.62
N LYS A 122 12.38 5.31 -15.90
CA LYS A 122 11.15 4.61 -16.33
C LYS A 122 11.04 3.19 -15.77
N GLU A 123 12.17 2.51 -15.65
CA GLU A 123 12.28 1.13 -15.16
C GLU A 123 11.95 0.99 -13.67
N GLN A 124 11.92 2.11 -12.93
CA GLN A 124 11.63 2.16 -11.50
C GLN A 124 10.20 2.60 -11.19
N LEU A 125 9.45 3.07 -12.20
CA LEU A 125 8.05 3.47 -12.04
C LEU A 125 7.16 2.26 -11.74
N LEU A 126 6.34 2.35 -10.71
CA LEU A 126 5.43 1.27 -10.31
C LEU A 126 4.45 0.88 -11.42
N GLN A 127 4.01 1.84 -12.25
CA GLN A 127 3.11 1.59 -13.37
C GLN A 127 3.69 0.60 -14.39
N GLU A 128 5.01 0.63 -14.57
CA GLU A 128 5.72 -0.25 -15.51
C GLU A 128 6.21 -1.54 -14.83
N ARG A 129 6.06 -1.67 -13.50
CA ARG A 129 6.44 -2.87 -12.75
C ARG A 129 5.26 -3.85 -12.70
N GLY A 130 5.35 -4.92 -13.48
CA GLY A 130 4.33 -5.96 -13.54
C GLY A 130 4.36 -6.69 -14.89
N TRP A 131 3.25 -7.33 -15.23
CA TRP A 131 3.04 -8.23 -16.36
C TRP A 131 1.70 -7.91 -17.02
#